data_AF-A0A925QR83-F1
#
_entry.id   AF-A0A925QR83-F1
#
_cell.length_a   1.000
_cell.length_b   1.000
_cell.length_c   1.000
_cell.angle_alpha   90.00
_cell.angle_beta   90.00
_cell.angle_gamma   90.00
#
_symmetry.space_group_name_H-M   'P 1'
#
loop_
_entity.id
_entity.type
_entity.pdbx_description
1 polymer ?
#
loop_
_entity_poly.entity_id
_entity_poly.type
_entity_poly.pdbx_seq_one_letter_code
_entity_poly.pdbx_strand_id
1 'polypeptide(L)'
;MVAIAGTALCHPPSTARIDIETHWDEVIDDGTSPVRTEKRVATAGSVTVEVGTATVPWRVQQTFGDGKRRDLVCHAVASTRFREYFPRDTPAEQLVRRTEQGLTTIAVNTTRPDPIEVHSVVPIFRWSREVNNGVLTSTRRTAGVRVWLQRPWQQTGAGERLGVIIYRDAGSASAAVSAESNETSALHGTATRWCGDPLDGFGHQAGPLVAANFPARIELDQNMPAHKVRPSPGAQLVEVRRDVLGHAVQYDADRDLWWSDIDIEITNGKMYFPFVRLGLVRHQPHAAPGCHFSPIVVTDPVQLPPARTLTAKAVAADKVSVHVTGPWINNSRFAVELLSRAAGPLLGFSADADDLATSASSPHGSMHLLTASIVGDTVTASGQIPVRVNGVPTESAVTRLVLREYQVGESLHGPGEPPSVQPLGPANRAVYVDVIDQALLGVN
;
A
#
# COMPACT_ATOMS: atom_id res chain seq x y z
N MET A 1 14.38 -27.35 7.99
CA MET A 1 15.65 -28.04 7.66
C MET A 1 15.98 -27.75 6.20
N VAL A 2 17.23 -27.42 5.88
CA VAL A 2 17.70 -27.24 4.50
C VAL A 2 18.90 -28.13 4.24
N ALA A 3 18.92 -28.80 3.09
CA ALA A 3 20.07 -29.57 2.62
C ALA A 3 20.94 -28.70 1.72
N ILE A 4 22.23 -28.65 2.00
CA ILE A 4 23.21 -27.85 1.26
C ILE A 4 24.32 -28.80 0.82
N ALA A 5 24.67 -28.77 -0.46
CA ALA A 5 25.73 -29.60 -0.99
C ALA A 5 26.58 -28.81 -1.97
N GLY A 6 27.84 -29.18 -2.07
CA GLY A 6 28.79 -28.56 -2.96
C GLY A 6 30.12 -29.28 -2.94
N THR A 7 31.10 -28.64 -3.54
CA THR A 7 32.48 -29.13 -3.60
C THR A 7 33.41 -28.00 -3.25
N ALA A 8 34.38 -28.27 -2.39
CA ALA A 8 35.43 -27.32 -2.02
C ALA A 8 36.77 -27.78 -2.58
N LEU A 9 37.52 -26.84 -3.17
CA LEU A 9 38.93 -27.03 -3.49
C LEU A 9 39.75 -26.60 -2.29
N CYS A 10 40.70 -27.43 -1.88
CA CYS A 10 41.58 -27.12 -0.76
C CYS A 10 43.02 -27.51 -1.08
N HIS A 11 43.97 -27.01 -0.29
CA HIS A 11 45.35 -27.48 -0.34
C HIS A 11 45.45 -28.78 0.50
N PRO A 12 45.60 -29.96 -0.14
CA PRO A 12 45.48 -31.24 0.55
C PRO A 12 46.49 -31.47 1.66
N PRO A 13 47.74 -30.98 1.60
CA PRO A 13 48.71 -31.17 2.68
C PRO A 13 48.46 -30.35 3.94
N SER A 14 47.74 -29.22 3.87
CA SER A 14 47.61 -28.30 5.01
C SER A 14 46.21 -28.24 5.61
N THR A 15 45.19 -28.71 4.90
CA THR A 15 43.80 -28.63 5.35
C THR A 15 43.43 -29.86 6.17
N ALA A 16 42.92 -29.69 7.39
CA ALA A 16 42.41 -30.79 8.22
C ALA A 16 40.90 -30.98 8.08
N ARG A 17 40.17 -29.86 8.07
CA ARG A 17 38.71 -29.86 8.15
C ARG A 17 38.16 -28.64 7.43
N ILE A 18 37.01 -28.82 6.80
CA ILE A 18 36.24 -27.75 6.18
C ILE A 18 34.91 -27.63 6.93
N ASP A 19 34.69 -26.48 7.54
CA ASP A 19 33.42 -26.10 8.14
C ASP A 19 32.57 -25.36 7.11
N ILE A 20 31.29 -25.71 7.01
CA ILE A 20 30.34 -25.02 6.14
C ILE A 20 29.59 -24.00 7.00
N GLU A 21 30.02 -22.75 6.93
CA GLU A 21 29.38 -21.63 7.62
C GLU A 21 28.29 -21.03 6.75
N THR A 22 27.17 -20.69 7.36
CA THR A 22 26.02 -20.05 6.70
C THR A 22 25.77 -18.71 7.33
N HIS A 23 25.56 -17.71 6.48
CA HIS A 23 25.30 -16.33 6.85
C HIS A 23 23.93 -15.92 6.33
N TRP A 24 23.17 -15.17 7.13
CA TRP A 24 21.91 -14.57 6.68
C TRP A 24 21.61 -13.31 7.49
N ASP A 25 20.80 -12.43 6.89
CA ASP A 25 20.22 -11.29 7.57
C ASP A 25 18.81 -11.67 8.05
N GLU A 26 18.48 -11.34 9.29
CA GLU A 26 17.19 -11.65 9.89
C GLU A 26 16.55 -10.38 10.45
N VAL A 27 15.39 -10.03 9.90
CA VAL A 27 14.55 -8.95 10.45
C VAL A 27 13.81 -9.50 11.66
N ILE A 28 13.98 -8.83 12.80
CA ILE A 28 13.35 -9.15 14.07
C ILE A 28 12.29 -8.10 14.36
N ASP A 29 11.05 -8.57 14.42
CA ASP A 29 9.90 -7.83 14.91
C ASP A 29 9.14 -8.71 15.90
N ASP A 30 9.24 -8.36 17.19
CA ASP A 30 8.56 -9.04 18.30
C ASP A 30 7.29 -8.29 18.75
N GLY A 31 6.88 -7.25 18.00
CA GLY A 31 5.75 -6.39 18.34
C GLY A 31 5.96 -5.43 19.52
N THR A 32 7.14 -5.41 20.15
CA THR A 32 7.39 -4.61 21.36
C THR A 32 8.69 -3.81 21.31
N SER A 33 9.79 -4.42 20.89
CA SER A 33 11.09 -3.79 20.70
C SER A 33 11.17 -3.09 19.34
N PRO A 34 12.08 -2.12 19.12
CA PRO A 34 12.30 -1.56 17.80
C PRO A 34 12.63 -2.65 16.76
N VAL A 35 12.01 -2.57 15.58
CA VAL A 35 12.31 -3.45 14.45
C VAL A 35 13.77 -3.29 14.08
N ARG A 36 14.48 -4.40 13.93
CA ARG A 36 15.92 -4.41 13.64
C ARG A 36 16.30 -5.55 12.72
N THR A 37 17.42 -5.39 12.04
CA THR A 37 18.02 -6.46 11.23
C THR A 37 19.28 -6.96 11.90
N GLU A 38 19.37 -8.25 12.14
CA GLU A 38 20.53 -8.91 12.74
C GLU A 38 21.25 -9.78 11.71
N LYS A 39 22.58 -9.68 11.67
CA LYS A 39 23.42 -10.60 10.90
C LYS A 39 23.64 -11.86 11.71
N ARG A 40 23.28 -13.00 11.14
CA ARG A 40 23.37 -14.30 11.80
C ARG A 40 24.39 -15.19 11.09
N VAL A 41 25.06 -16.02 11.88
CA VAL A 41 26.05 -17.02 11.44
C VAL A 41 25.78 -18.33 12.16
N ALA A 42 25.87 -19.43 11.42
CA ALA A 42 25.90 -20.76 12.00
C ALA A 42 26.73 -21.72 11.14
N THR A 43 27.47 -22.61 11.79
CA THR A 43 28.10 -23.76 11.13
C THR A 43 27.05 -24.84 10.88
N ALA A 44 26.70 -25.04 9.61
CA ALA A 44 25.70 -26.04 9.19
C ALA A 44 26.22 -27.48 9.30
N GLY A 45 27.53 -27.66 9.21
CA GLY A 45 28.19 -28.96 9.33
C GLY A 45 29.65 -28.88 8.93
N SER A 46 30.33 -30.02 9.01
CA SER A 46 31.77 -30.08 8.85
C SER A 46 32.19 -31.36 8.14
N VAL A 47 33.26 -31.28 7.35
CA VAL A 47 33.84 -32.42 6.65
C VAL A 47 35.34 -32.49 6.95
N THR A 48 35.80 -33.66 7.39
CA THR A 48 37.22 -33.94 7.56
C THR A 48 37.87 -34.14 6.19
N VAL A 49 39.04 -33.53 5.98
CA VAL A 49 39.78 -33.64 4.73
C VAL A 49 40.87 -34.70 4.88
N GLU A 50 40.74 -35.78 4.13
CA GLU A 50 41.79 -36.80 4.05
C GLU A 50 43.05 -36.26 3.37
N VAL A 51 44.19 -36.79 3.80
CA VAL A 51 45.49 -36.40 3.25
C VAL A 51 45.55 -36.79 1.77
N GLY A 52 45.86 -35.81 0.90
CA GLY A 52 45.96 -36.03 -0.55
C GLY A 52 44.69 -35.69 -1.33
N THR A 53 43.56 -35.44 -0.67
CA THR A 53 42.30 -35.06 -1.32
C THR A 53 42.25 -33.56 -1.60
N ALA A 54 42.36 -33.17 -2.87
CA ALA A 54 42.29 -31.76 -3.29
C ALA A 54 40.86 -31.23 -3.44
N THR A 55 39.94 -32.11 -3.84
CA THR A 55 38.55 -31.80 -4.15
C THR A 55 37.66 -32.54 -3.18
N VAL A 56 37.03 -31.81 -2.27
CA VAL A 56 36.26 -32.37 -1.17
C VAL A 56 34.78 -32.13 -1.43
N PRO A 57 33.99 -33.14 -1.84
CA PRO A 57 32.54 -33.02 -1.88
C PRO A 57 32.00 -32.98 -0.45
N TRP A 58 30.97 -32.17 -0.25
CA TRP A 58 30.32 -32.05 1.05
C TRP A 58 28.81 -31.97 0.87
N ARG A 59 28.10 -32.50 1.86
CA ARG A 59 26.65 -32.40 2.01
C ARG A 59 26.35 -32.26 3.48
N VAL A 60 25.68 -31.17 3.84
CA VAL A 60 25.32 -30.83 5.21
C VAL A 60 23.82 -30.54 5.28
N GLN A 61 23.25 -30.68 6.47
CA GLN A 61 21.87 -30.32 6.75
C GLN A 61 21.84 -29.29 7.87
N GLN A 62 21.24 -28.15 7.60
CA GLN A 62 21.02 -27.12 8.60
C GLN A 62 19.59 -27.16 9.10
N THR A 63 19.42 -27.27 10.41
CA THR A 63 18.13 -27.21 11.07
C THR A 63 17.98 -25.86 11.75
N PHE A 64 16.85 -25.21 11.49
CA PHE A 64 16.42 -24.01 12.21
C PHE A 64 15.35 -24.43 13.21
N GLY A 65 15.33 -23.77 14.37
CA GLY A 65 14.33 -24.04 15.43
C GLY A 65 12.94 -23.48 15.11
N ASP A 66 12.81 -22.77 13.98
CA ASP A 66 11.57 -22.22 13.47
C ASP A 66 11.36 -22.63 12.00
N GLY A 67 10.20 -22.26 11.45
CA GLY A 67 9.84 -22.51 10.05
C GLY A 67 10.10 -21.35 9.11
N LYS A 68 10.92 -20.34 9.46
CA LYS A 68 11.08 -19.13 8.64
C LYS A 68 11.90 -19.37 7.39
N ARG A 69 11.54 -18.65 6.32
CA ARG A 69 12.30 -18.52 5.08
C ARG A 69 13.54 -17.64 5.27
N ARG A 70 14.68 -18.08 4.76
CA ARG A 70 15.96 -17.37 4.85
C ARG A 70 16.74 -17.44 3.54
N ASP A 71 17.34 -16.31 3.16
CA ASP A 71 18.41 -16.27 2.16
C ASP A 71 19.73 -16.61 2.86
N LEU A 72 20.32 -17.75 2.50
CA LEU A 72 21.55 -18.23 3.10
C LEU A 72 22.72 -18.06 2.13
N VAL A 73 23.81 -17.49 2.62
CA VAL A 73 25.11 -17.45 1.93
C VAL A 73 26.05 -18.40 2.65
N CYS A 74 26.49 -19.45 1.96
CA CYS A 74 27.30 -20.51 2.54
C CYS A 74 28.78 -20.35 2.14
N HIS A 75 29.67 -20.36 3.11
CA HIS A 75 31.12 -20.33 2.90
C HIS A 75 31.77 -21.61 3.41
N ALA A 76 32.75 -22.10 2.66
CA ALA A 76 33.63 -23.15 3.15
C ALA A 76 34.80 -22.50 3.92
N VAL A 77 34.99 -22.92 5.16
CA VAL A 77 36.05 -22.45 6.07
C VAL A 77 37.00 -23.61 6.33
N ALA A 78 38.15 -23.56 5.68
CA ALA A 78 39.21 -24.56 5.81
C ALA A 78 40.09 -24.25 7.02
N SER A 79 40.26 -25.22 7.92
CA SER A 79 41.15 -25.14 9.08
C SER A 79 42.45 -25.91 8.86
N THR A 80 43.55 -25.38 9.38
CA THR A 80 44.88 -26.00 9.25
C THR A 80 45.01 -27.29 10.08
N ARG A 81 45.72 -28.27 9.54
CA ARG A 81 46.11 -29.48 10.28
C ARG A 81 47.32 -29.29 11.20
N PHE A 82 48.03 -28.17 11.05
CA PHE A 82 49.29 -27.89 11.72
C PHE A 82 49.10 -26.96 12.92
N ARG A 83 47.96 -27.03 13.61
CA ARG A 83 47.61 -26.13 14.72
C ARG A 83 48.69 -26.10 15.81
N GLU A 84 49.34 -27.23 16.04
CA GLU A 84 50.42 -27.45 17.00
C GLU A 84 51.71 -26.67 16.69
N TYR A 85 51.90 -26.25 15.44
CA TYR A 85 53.05 -25.45 15.03
C TYR A 85 52.83 -23.94 15.16
N PHE A 86 51.60 -23.50 15.45
CA PHE A 86 51.28 -22.10 15.71
C PHE A 86 51.30 -21.82 17.22
N PRO A 87 51.75 -20.62 17.65
CA PRO A 87 51.62 -20.19 19.04
C PRO A 87 50.22 -20.44 19.60
N ARG A 88 50.12 -20.80 20.87
CA ARG A 88 48.82 -21.17 21.48
C ARG A 88 47.84 -20.00 21.49
N ASP A 89 48.33 -18.78 21.58
CA ASP A 89 47.62 -17.50 21.53
C ASP A 89 47.29 -17.01 20.12
N THR A 90 47.67 -17.75 19.07
CA THR A 90 47.30 -17.40 17.68
C THR A 90 45.78 -17.31 17.54
N PRO A 91 45.22 -16.19 17.07
CA PRO A 91 43.79 -16.03 16.84
C PRO A 91 43.25 -17.07 15.85
N ALA A 92 42.06 -17.62 16.13
CA ALA A 92 41.45 -18.68 15.30
C ALA A 92 41.27 -18.25 13.83
N GLU A 93 40.96 -16.98 13.60
CA GLU A 93 40.82 -16.36 12.27
C GLU A 93 42.09 -16.45 11.40
N GLN A 94 43.28 -16.48 12.00
CA GLN A 94 44.54 -16.61 11.26
C GLN A 94 44.81 -18.06 10.83
N LEU A 95 44.17 -19.02 11.50
CA LEU A 95 44.33 -20.46 11.31
C LEU A 95 43.33 -21.06 10.32
N VAL A 96 42.44 -20.22 9.78
CA VAL A 96 41.42 -20.61 8.81
C VAL A 96 41.55 -19.84 7.51
N ARG A 97 40.98 -20.39 6.44
CA ARG A 97 40.75 -19.70 5.17
C ARG A 97 39.30 -19.90 4.76
N ARG A 98 38.61 -18.80 4.51
CA ARG A 98 37.22 -18.79 4.04
C ARG A 98 37.20 -18.55 2.53
N THR A 99 36.27 -19.17 1.82
CA THR A 99 36.01 -18.81 0.42
C THR A 99 35.57 -17.35 0.30
N GLU A 100 36.09 -16.65 -0.71
CA GLU A 100 35.67 -15.27 -0.99
C GLU A 100 34.23 -15.21 -1.50
N GLN A 101 33.91 -16.07 -2.47
CA GLN A 101 32.55 -16.26 -2.96
C GLN A 101 31.82 -17.31 -2.13
N GLY A 102 30.57 -16.99 -1.76
CA GLY A 102 29.67 -17.89 -1.06
C GLY A 102 28.68 -18.54 -2.03
N LEU A 103 28.25 -19.76 -1.69
CA LEU A 103 27.15 -20.45 -2.37
C LEU A 103 25.82 -19.94 -1.80
N THR A 104 24.95 -19.40 -2.64
CA THR A 104 23.61 -18.94 -2.22
C THR A 104 22.60 -20.07 -2.25
N THR A 105 21.78 -20.20 -1.20
CA THR A 105 20.65 -21.12 -1.15
C THR A 105 19.51 -20.53 -0.33
N ILE A 106 18.29 -21.07 -0.47
CA ILE A 106 17.11 -20.59 0.24
C ILE A 106 16.62 -21.69 1.18
N ALA A 107 16.52 -21.38 2.47
CA ALA A 107 15.66 -22.14 3.37
C ALA A 107 14.23 -21.68 3.15
N VAL A 108 13.34 -22.56 2.68
CA VAL A 108 11.93 -22.23 2.44
C VAL A 108 11.15 -22.14 3.74
N ASN A 109 10.09 -21.33 3.75
CA ASN A 109 9.15 -21.28 4.87
C ASN A 109 8.40 -22.61 5.00
N THR A 110 8.25 -23.12 6.21
CA THR A 110 7.53 -24.37 6.50
C THR A 110 6.40 -24.18 7.51
N THR A 111 6.12 -22.94 7.91
CA THR A 111 5.02 -22.62 8.83
C THR A 111 3.95 -21.84 8.08
N ARG A 112 2.68 -22.19 8.29
CA ARG A 112 1.59 -21.39 7.74
C ARG A 112 1.56 -20.01 8.44
N PRO A 113 1.59 -18.89 7.70
CA PRO A 113 1.52 -17.58 8.32
C PRO A 113 0.20 -17.36 9.08
N ASP A 114 0.26 -16.59 10.16
CA ASP A 114 -0.91 -16.11 10.88
C ASP A 114 -1.72 -15.10 10.04
N PRO A 115 -3.01 -14.88 10.33
CA PRO A 115 -3.80 -13.86 9.62
C PRO A 115 -3.16 -12.47 9.71
N ILE A 116 -3.47 -11.63 8.72
CA ILE A 116 -3.06 -10.22 8.76
C ILE A 116 -3.89 -9.47 9.79
N GLU A 117 -3.25 -8.59 10.54
CA GLU A 117 -3.93 -7.57 11.33
C GLU A 117 -3.84 -6.23 10.60
N VAL A 118 -4.94 -5.83 9.95
CA VAL A 118 -5.04 -4.55 9.23
C VAL A 118 -5.36 -3.44 10.21
N HIS A 119 -4.48 -2.43 10.31
CA HIS A 119 -4.75 -1.22 11.09
C HIS A 119 -5.73 -0.30 10.37
N SER A 120 -5.42 0.05 9.12
CA SER A 120 -6.25 0.96 8.32
C SER A 120 -5.91 0.89 6.84
N VAL A 121 -6.89 1.16 5.98
CA VAL A 121 -6.69 1.32 4.54
C VAL A 121 -7.04 2.74 4.15
N VAL A 122 -6.09 3.46 3.56
CA VAL A 122 -6.27 4.87 3.20
C VAL A 122 -5.97 5.11 1.72
N PRO A 123 -6.75 5.93 1.00
CA PRO A 123 -6.44 6.30 -0.37
C PRO A 123 -5.10 7.02 -0.47
N ILE A 124 -4.35 6.76 -1.53
CA ILE A 124 -3.10 7.45 -1.84
C ILE A 124 -3.15 8.14 -3.20
N PHE A 125 -2.47 9.28 -3.29
CA PHE A 125 -2.50 10.15 -4.45
C PHE A 125 -1.08 10.46 -4.93
N ARG A 126 -0.93 10.57 -6.25
CA ARG A 126 0.22 11.18 -6.91
C ARG A 126 -0.13 12.61 -7.27
N TRP A 127 0.67 13.54 -6.79
CA TRP A 127 0.51 14.97 -7.07
C TRP A 127 1.64 15.44 -7.97
N SER A 128 1.31 16.20 -9.00
CA SER A 128 2.27 16.99 -9.79
C SER A 128 1.80 18.43 -9.83
N ARG A 129 2.69 19.37 -9.52
CA ARG A 129 2.38 20.80 -9.50
C ARG A 129 3.48 21.57 -10.20
N GLU A 130 3.08 22.36 -11.18
CA GLU A 130 3.99 23.13 -12.03
C GLU A 130 3.44 24.52 -12.27
N VAL A 131 4.33 25.50 -12.41
CA VAL A 131 3.97 26.88 -12.78
C VAL A 131 4.72 27.24 -14.05
N ASN A 132 3.99 27.41 -15.14
CA ASN A 132 4.55 27.73 -16.46
C ASN A 132 3.84 28.96 -17.02
N ASN A 133 4.61 30.00 -17.40
CA ASN A 133 4.07 31.25 -17.96
C ASN A 133 2.93 31.87 -17.11
N GLY A 134 3.08 31.84 -15.78
CA GLY A 134 2.09 32.38 -14.84
C GLY A 134 0.80 31.53 -14.72
N VAL A 135 0.79 30.33 -15.28
CA VAL A 135 -0.29 29.35 -15.12
C VAL A 135 0.17 28.27 -14.15
N LEU A 136 -0.52 28.15 -13.03
CA LEU A 136 -0.41 27.02 -12.13
C LEU A 136 -1.19 25.84 -12.72
N THR A 137 -0.57 24.68 -12.82
CA THR A 137 -1.23 23.40 -13.09
C THR A 137 -0.96 22.46 -11.92
N SER A 138 -2.01 21.97 -11.27
CA SER A 138 -1.96 20.97 -10.20
C SER A 138 -2.77 19.75 -10.63
N THR A 139 -2.14 18.58 -10.73
CA THR A 139 -2.82 17.33 -11.07
C THR A 139 -2.73 16.37 -9.89
N ARG A 140 -3.90 15.95 -9.40
CA ARG A 140 -4.06 14.84 -8.45
C ARG A 140 -4.48 13.60 -9.23
N ARG A 141 -3.65 12.56 -9.24
CA ARG A 141 -4.04 11.22 -9.75
C ARG A 141 -4.16 10.27 -8.56
N THR A 142 -5.21 9.48 -8.54
CA THR A 142 -5.32 8.40 -7.56
C THR A 142 -4.40 7.27 -7.97
N ALA A 143 -3.51 6.87 -7.06
CA ALA A 143 -2.61 5.75 -7.27
C ALA A 143 -3.29 4.44 -6.86
N GLY A 144 -4.04 4.45 -5.76
CA GLY A 144 -4.68 3.28 -5.16
C GLY A 144 -4.85 3.50 -3.67
N VAL A 145 -4.36 2.56 -2.85
CA VAL A 145 -4.47 2.61 -1.39
C VAL A 145 -3.16 2.23 -0.69
N ARG A 146 -2.93 2.82 0.48
CA ARG A 146 -1.94 2.33 1.46
C ARG A 146 -2.65 1.50 2.50
N VAL A 147 -2.17 0.28 2.70
CA VAL A 147 -2.62 -0.60 3.78
C VAL A 147 -1.61 -0.51 4.91
N TRP A 148 -2.05 -0.02 6.07
CA TRP A 148 -1.31 -0.05 7.33
C TRP A 148 -1.60 -1.36 8.06
N LEU A 149 -0.56 -1.96 8.60
CA LEU A 149 -0.53 -3.32 9.15
C LEU A 149 0.05 -3.25 10.56
N GLN A 150 -0.61 -3.94 11.50
CA GLN A 150 -0.10 -4.09 12.85
C GLN A 150 1.16 -4.96 12.87
N ARG A 151 1.99 -4.72 13.88
CA ARG A 151 3.12 -5.58 14.21
C ARG A 151 2.62 -6.86 14.90
N PRO A 152 3.35 -7.98 14.81
CA PRO A 152 4.63 -8.14 14.13
C PRO A 152 4.52 -8.47 12.63
N TRP A 153 5.58 -8.20 11.85
CA TRP A 153 5.76 -8.65 10.47
C TRP A 153 7.02 -9.52 10.29
N GLN A 154 7.23 -10.10 9.10
CA GLN A 154 8.32 -11.05 8.81
C GLN A 154 8.26 -12.35 9.65
N GLN A 155 7.04 -12.78 10.01
CA GLN A 155 6.83 -14.01 10.79
C GLN A 155 7.24 -15.27 10.03
N THR A 156 7.11 -15.26 8.71
CA THR A 156 7.54 -16.33 7.80
C THR A 156 8.96 -16.12 7.27
N GLY A 157 9.67 -15.11 7.76
CA GLY A 157 11.04 -14.80 7.36
C GLY A 157 11.14 -13.89 6.14
N ALA A 158 12.37 -13.69 5.69
CA ALA A 158 12.75 -12.64 4.75
C ALA A 158 11.93 -12.71 3.45
N GLY A 159 11.45 -11.57 2.96
CA GLY A 159 10.69 -11.50 1.71
C GLY A 159 9.20 -11.83 1.85
N GLU A 160 8.68 -11.82 3.08
CA GLU A 160 7.23 -11.84 3.33
C GLU A 160 6.54 -10.60 2.74
N ARG A 161 5.41 -10.81 2.05
CA ARG A 161 4.69 -9.82 1.24
C ARG A 161 3.25 -9.68 1.70
N LEU A 162 2.63 -8.55 1.34
CA LEU A 162 1.17 -8.42 1.37
C LEU A 162 0.60 -8.98 0.08
N GLY A 163 -0.21 -10.02 0.16
CA GLY A 163 -0.88 -10.64 -0.98
C GLY A 163 -2.29 -10.09 -1.18
N VAL A 164 -2.59 -9.59 -2.39
CA VAL A 164 -3.94 -9.18 -2.81
C VAL A 164 -4.56 -10.28 -3.63
N ILE A 165 -5.73 -10.77 -3.22
CA ILE A 165 -6.41 -11.88 -3.89
C ILE A 165 -7.27 -11.34 -5.03
N ILE A 166 -7.17 -11.98 -6.20
CA ILE A 166 -8.07 -11.75 -7.34
C ILE A 166 -8.62 -13.09 -7.84
N TYR A 167 -9.70 -13.06 -8.61
CA TYR A 167 -10.10 -14.22 -9.41
C TYR A 167 -9.15 -14.37 -10.60
N ARG A 168 -8.77 -15.61 -10.92
CA ARG A 168 -7.87 -15.90 -12.04
C ARG A 168 -8.48 -15.50 -13.38
N ASP A 169 -9.77 -15.74 -13.54
CA ASP A 169 -10.51 -15.52 -14.78
C ASP A 169 -11.98 -15.19 -14.51
N ALA A 170 -12.67 -14.70 -15.54
CA ALA A 170 -14.08 -14.33 -15.48
C ALA A 170 -15.00 -15.53 -15.18
N GLY A 171 -14.60 -16.75 -15.55
CA GLY A 171 -15.35 -17.98 -15.25
C GLY A 171 -15.35 -18.27 -13.75
N SER A 172 -14.19 -18.19 -13.12
CA SER A 172 -13.99 -18.30 -11.67
C SER A 172 -14.77 -17.22 -10.92
N ALA A 173 -14.75 -15.98 -11.41
CA ALA A 173 -15.52 -14.88 -10.83
C ALA A 173 -17.04 -15.14 -10.93
N SER A 174 -17.53 -15.54 -12.10
CA SER A 174 -18.95 -15.84 -12.34
C SER A 174 -19.45 -17.01 -11.48
N ALA A 175 -18.67 -18.08 -11.38
CA ALA A 175 -18.97 -19.25 -10.55
C ALA A 175 -19.04 -18.89 -9.06
N ALA A 176 -18.16 -18.00 -8.58
CA ALA A 176 -18.17 -17.54 -7.19
C ALA A 176 -19.38 -16.67 -6.85
N VAL A 177 -19.86 -15.85 -7.79
CA VAL A 177 -21.09 -15.04 -7.64
C VAL A 177 -22.33 -15.93 -7.65
N SER A 178 -22.32 -16.99 -8.45
CA SER A 178 -23.48 -17.87 -8.66
C SER A 178 -23.61 -18.99 -7.62
N ALA A 179 -22.60 -19.21 -6.75
CA ALA A 179 -22.61 -20.29 -5.77
C ALA A 179 -23.86 -20.26 -4.85
N GLU A 180 -24.31 -21.41 -4.34
CA GLU A 180 -25.42 -21.50 -3.37
C GLU A 180 -25.15 -20.68 -2.10
N SER A 181 -26.19 -20.04 -1.53
CA SER A 181 -26.10 -18.95 -0.51
C SER A 181 -25.10 -19.14 0.64
N ASN A 182 -24.92 -20.38 1.12
CA ASN A 182 -23.96 -20.72 2.18
C ASN A 182 -22.50 -20.82 1.68
N GLU A 183 -22.28 -21.25 0.44
CA GLU A 183 -20.96 -21.28 -0.22
C GLU A 183 -20.61 -19.93 -0.88
N THR A 184 -21.61 -19.17 -1.36
CA THR A 184 -21.43 -17.79 -1.85
C THR A 184 -20.88 -16.91 -0.74
N SER A 185 -21.46 -16.94 0.46
CA SER A 185 -21.01 -16.07 1.57
C SER A 185 -19.54 -16.31 1.94
N ALA A 186 -19.09 -17.57 1.88
CA ALA A 186 -17.72 -17.96 2.22
C ALA A 186 -16.68 -17.53 1.17
N LEU A 187 -17.05 -17.40 -0.11
CA LEU A 187 -16.10 -17.09 -1.20
C LEU A 187 -16.26 -15.70 -1.78
N HIS A 188 -17.48 -15.19 -1.87
CA HIS A 188 -17.78 -13.87 -2.39
C HIS A 188 -17.00 -12.81 -1.60
N GLY A 189 -16.80 -13.04 -0.28
CA GLY A 189 -15.96 -12.24 0.62
C GLY A 189 -14.46 -12.29 0.39
N THR A 190 -13.91 -13.27 -0.34
CA THR A 190 -12.48 -13.62 -0.22
C THR A 190 -11.56 -13.01 -1.26
N ALA A 191 -12.11 -12.52 -2.38
CA ALA A 191 -11.34 -11.86 -3.42
C ALA A 191 -11.56 -10.34 -3.40
N THR A 192 -10.56 -9.61 -3.88
CA THR A 192 -10.61 -8.17 -4.05
C THR A 192 -11.66 -7.82 -5.09
N ARG A 193 -12.52 -6.89 -4.72
CA ARG A 193 -13.63 -6.44 -5.55
C ARG A 193 -13.76 -4.93 -5.49
N TRP A 194 -14.54 -4.40 -6.40
CA TRP A 194 -14.94 -3.02 -6.39
C TRP A 194 -16.42 -2.91 -6.69
N CYS A 195 -17.03 -1.80 -6.32
CA CYS A 195 -18.40 -1.49 -6.64
C CYS A 195 -18.54 0.00 -6.94
N GLY A 196 -19.55 0.33 -7.73
CA GLY A 196 -19.94 1.72 -7.95
C GLY A 196 -20.43 2.37 -6.67
N ASP A 197 -20.40 3.69 -6.66
CA ASP A 197 -21.03 4.46 -5.59
C ASP A 197 -22.55 4.42 -5.73
N PRO A 198 -23.31 4.07 -4.68
CA PRO A 198 -24.77 4.15 -4.72
C PRO A 198 -25.32 5.53 -5.10
N LEU A 199 -24.61 6.62 -4.79
CA LEU A 199 -25.01 7.99 -5.17
C LEU A 199 -24.97 8.25 -6.68
N ASP A 200 -24.19 7.47 -7.43
CA ASP A 200 -24.14 7.60 -8.88
C ASP A 200 -25.31 6.89 -9.57
N GLY A 201 -26.20 6.20 -8.83
CA GLY A 201 -27.49 5.70 -9.32
C GLY A 201 -27.42 4.58 -10.37
N PHE A 202 -26.22 4.22 -10.81
CA PHE A 202 -26.01 3.15 -11.76
C PHE A 202 -25.83 1.82 -11.00
N GLY A 203 -26.69 0.84 -11.32
CA GLY A 203 -26.45 -0.57 -11.00
C GLY A 203 -25.24 -1.09 -11.78
N HIS A 204 -24.05 -0.70 -11.35
CA HIS A 204 -22.83 -1.07 -12.02
C HIS A 204 -22.48 -2.53 -11.70
N GLN A 205 -22.60 -3.40 -12.71
CA GLN A 205 -21.96 -4.70 -12.68
C GLN A 205 -20.44 -4.48 -12.77
N ALA A 206 -19.79 -4.46 -11.61
CA ALA A 206 -18.34 -4.41 -11.52
C ALA A 206 -17.78 -5.72 -12.05
N GLY A 207 -17.14 -5.68 -13.22
CA GLY A 207 -16.34 -6.82 -13.71
C GLY A 207 -15.22 -7.16 -12.73
N PRO A 208 -14.74 -8.42 -12.72
CA PRO A 208 -13.67 -8.82 -11.81
C PRO A 208 -12.40 -8.01 -12.08
N LEU A 209 -11.68 -7.65 -11.01
CA LEU A 209 -10.35 -7.08 -11.15
C LEU A 209 -9.37 -8.18 -11.56
N VAL A 210 -8.47 -7.84 -12.48
CA VAL A 210 -7.42 -8.71 -13.00
C VAL A 210 -6.06 -8.17 -12.60
N ALA A 211 -5.01 -8.97 -12.78
CA ALA A 211 -3.64 -8.57 -12.43
C ALA A 211 -3.20 -7.24 -13.09
N ALA A 212 -3.72 -6.91 -14.28
CA ALA A 212 -3.41 -5.66 -14.97
C ALA A 212 -3.95 -4.42 -14.25
N ASN A 213 -4.99 -4.54 -13.41
CA ASN A 213 -5.49 -3.45 -12.58
C ASN A 213 -4.54 -3.08 -11.42
N PHE A 214 -3.50 -3.88 -11.17
CA PHE A 214 -2.55 -3.68 -10.07
C PHE A 214 -1.13 -3.52 -10.63
N PRO A 215 -0.78 -2.33 -11.13
CA PRO A 215 0.50 -2.13 -11.81
C PRO A 215 1.71 -2.20 -10.86
N ALA A 216 1.54 -1.91 -9.57
CA ALA A 216 2.60 -1.96 -8.58
C ALA A 216 2.86 -3.36 -7.98
N ARG A 217 2.16 -4.41 -8.45
CA ARG A 217 2.44 -5.79 -8.02
C ARG A 217 3.87 -6.19 -8.40
N ILE A 218 4.54 -6.90 -7.50
CA ILE A 218 5.90 -7.44 -7.74
C ILE A 218 5.89 -8.92 -8.10
N GLU A 219 4.73 -9.59 -7.98
CA GLU A 219 4.57 -11.01 -8.27
C GLU A 219 3.10 -11.37 -8.52
N LEU A 220 2.91 -12.48 -9.25
CA LEU A 220 1.64 -13.19 -9.42
C LEU A 220 1.86 -14.64 -9.00
N ASP A 221 1.21 -15.06 -7.92
CA ASP A 221 1.28 -16.42 -7.39
C ASP A 221 -0.03 -17.17 -7.66
N GLN A 222 0.08 -18.34 -8.28
CA GLN A 222 -1.03 -19.20 -8.68
C GLN A 222 -1.20 -20.45 -7.80
N ASN A 223 -0.44 -20.54 -6.70
CA ASN A 223 -0.45 -21.67 -5.76
C ASN A 223 -1.65 -21.63 -4.80
N MET A 224 -2.49 -20.60 -4.83
CA MET A 224 -3.67 -20.55 -3.96
C MET A 224 -4.63 -21.69 -4.31
N PRO A 225 -5.02 -22.54 -3.34
CA PRO A 225 -5.89 -23.68 -3.63
C PRO A 225 -7.22 -23.25 -4.25
N ALA A 226 -7.60 -23.96 -5.32
CA ALA A 226 -8.90 -23.81 -5.94
C ALA A 226 -9.98 -24.23 -4.92
N HIS A 227 -11.08 -23.48 -4.89
CA HIS A 227 -12.24 -23.86 -4.10
C HIS A 227 -13.27 -24.50 -5.01
N LYS A 228 -13.89 -25.60 -4.59
CA LYS A 228 -15.01 -26.19 -5.32
C LYS A 228 -16.29 -25.56 -4.82
N VAL A 229 -17.16 -25.16 -5.74
CA VAL A 229 -18.47 -24.57 -5.44
C VAL A 229 -19.56 -25.23 -6.24
N ARG A 230 -20.75 -25.27 -5.68
CA ARG A 230 -21.95 -25.63 -6.42
C ARG A 230 -22.68 -24.36 -6.89
N PRO A 231 -22.82 -24.13 -8.20
CA PRO A 231 -23.45 -22.91 -8.74
C PRO A 231 -24.98 -22.92 -8.66
N SER A 232 -25.61 -24.08 -8.44
CA SER A 232 -27.05 -24.18 -8.20
C SER A 232 -27.43 -25.55 -7.63
N PRO A 233 -28.61 -25.68 -6.98
CA PRO A 233 -29.10 -26.95 -6.46
C PRO A 233 -29.09 -28.06 -7.52
N GLY A 234 -28.33 -29.12 -7.27
CA GLY A 234 -28.19 -30.26 -8.17
C GLY A 234 -27.13 -30.11 -9.27
N ALA A 235 -26.46 -28.96 -9.38
CA ALA A 235 -25.37 -28.76 -10.34
C ALA A 235 -24.07 -29.47 -9.91
N GLN A 236 -23.22 -29.75 -10.90
CA GLN A 236 -21.88 -30.27 -10.67
C GLN A 236 -20.99 -29.20 -10.00
N LEU A 237 -20.00 -29.67 -9.24
CA LEU A 237 -19.01 -28.81 -8.61
C LEU A 237 -18.11 -28.16 -9.67
N VAL A 238 -17.94 -26.85 -9.56
CA VAL A 238 -17.06 -26.04 -10.41
C VAL A 238 -15.87 -25.55 -9.58
N GLU A 239 -14.68 -25.55 -10.17
CA GLU A 239 -13.49 -24.99 -9.52
C GLU A 239 -13.41 -23.48 -9.69
N VAL A 240 -13.36 -22.76 -8.57
CA VAL A 240 -13.06 -21.34 -8.49
C VAL A 240 -11.57 -21.17 -8.22
N ARG A 241 -10.86 -20.58 -9.17
CA ARG A 241 -9.42 -20.32 -9.09
C ARG A 241 -9.18 -18.86 -8.73
N ARG A 242 -8.22 -18.66 -7.82
CA ARG A 242 -7.79 -17.36 -7.33
C ARG A 242 -6.28 -17.26 -7.47
N ASP A 243 -5.82 -16.06 -7.74
CA ASP A 243 -4.40 -15.74 -7.79
C ASP A 243 -4.10 -14.69 -6.71
N VAL A 244 -2.85 -14.66 -6.25
CA VAL A 244 -2.37 -13.73 -5.23
C VAL A 244 -1.33 -12.80 -5.85
N LEU A 245 -1.58 -11.50 -5.78
CA LEU A 245 -0.66 -10.47 -6.25
C LEU A 245 0.20 -10.02 -5.07
N GLY A 246 1.50 -10.27 -5.13
CA GLY A 246 2.43 -9.88 -4.07
C GLY A 246 2.77 -8.39 -4.14
N HIS A 247 2.71 -7.70 -3.00
CA HIS A 247 3.15 -6.32 -2.81
C HIS A 247 4.21 -6.23 -1.71
N ALA A 248 5.20 -5.36 -1.93
CA ALA A 248 6.28 -5.13 -0.98
C ALA A 248 5.77 -4.43 0.29
N VAL A 249 6.28 -4.85 1.45
CA VAL A 249 5.92 -4.29 2.76
C VAL A 249 7.12 -3.56 3.34
N GLN A 250 6.88 -2.36 3.87
CA GLN A 250 7.88 -1.47 4.45
C GLN A 250 7.50 -1.11 5.89
N TYR A 251 8.49 -0.84 6.74
CA TYR A 251 8.27 -0.40 8.12
C TYR A 251 8.37 1.12 8.21
N ASP A 252 7.42 1.74 8.91
CA ASP A 252 7.41 3.16 9.25
C ASP A 252 7.71 3.29 10.75
N ALA A 253 8.92 3.76 11.07
CA ALA A 253 9.39 3.89 12.45
C ALA A 253 8.68 5.02 13.22
N ASP A 254 8.16 6.04 12.53
CA ASP A 254 7.46 7.16 13.17
C ASP A 254 6.05 6.74 13.63
N ARG A 255 5.40 5.86 12.88
CA ARG A 255 4.09 5.28 13.23
C ARG A 255 4.16 3.98 14.00
N ASP A 256 5.34 3.36 14.07
CA ASP A 256 5.54 2.01 14.60
C ASP A 256 4.62 0.96 13.93
N LEU A 257 4.45 1.07 12.61
CA LEU A 257 3.57 0.21 11.80
C LEU A 257 4.26 -0.25 10.52
N TRP A 258 3.81 -1.39 10.01
CA TRP A 258 4.16 -1.81 8.65
C TRP A 258 3.14 -1.28 7.65
N TRP A 259 3.54 -1.10 6.40
CA TRP A 259 2.63 -0.67 5.34
C TRP A 259 3.01 -1.22 3.98
N SER A 260 2.01 -1.28 3.10
CA SER A 260 2.17 -1.62 1.69
C SER A 260 1.30 -0.71 0.85
N ASP A 261 1.86 -0.18 -0.23
CA ASP A 261 1.11 0.54 -1.26
C ASP A 261 0.60 -0.46 -2.29
N ILE A 262 -0.70 -0.35 -2.60
CA ILE A 262 -1.39 -1.12 -3.62
C ILE A 262 -1.94 -0.12 -4.62
N ASP A 263 -1.27 -0.03 -5.77
CA ASP A 263 -1.80 0.74 -6.88
C ASP A 263 -2.99 0.01 -7.51
N ILE A 264 -4.04 0.76 -7.83
CA ILE A 264 -5.28 0.22 -8.38
C ILE A 264 -5.77 1.11 -9.53
N GLU A 265 -5.79 0.56 -10.73
CA GLU A 265 -6.26 1.21 -11.93
C GLU A 265 -7.56 0.56 -12.42
N ILE A 266 -8.68 1.28 -12.30
CA ILE A 266 -10.00 0.83 -12.77
C ILE A 266 -10.36 1.62 -14.02
N THR A 267 -10.00 1.08 -15.18
CA THR A 267 -10.21 1.72 -16.49
C THR A 267 -11.47 1.19 -17.16
N ASN A 268 -12.61 1.29 -16.47
CA ASN A 268 -13.91 1.07 -17.09
C ASN A 268 -14.56 2.44 -17.23
N GLY A 269 -14.65 2.94 -18.47
CA GLY A 269 -14.88 4.33 -18.83
C GLY A 269 -16.23 4.95 -18.45
N LYS A 270 -16.78 4.65 -17.28
CA LYS A 270 -17.98 5.26 -16.68
C LYS A 270 -17.87 5.46 -15.16
N MET A 271 -16.70 5.22 -14.56
CA MET A 271 -16.56 5.02 -13.11
C MET A 271 -15.57 5.98 -12.49
N TYR A 272 -16.08 6.85 -11.62
CA TYR A 272 -15.36 8.07 -11.26
C TYR A 272 -15.12 8.23 -9.77
N PHE A 273 -15.74 7.40 -8.93
CA PHE A 273 -15.43 7.34 -7.49
C PHE A 273 -15.78 5.97 -6.86
N PRO A 274 -15.21 4.84 -7.35
CA PRO A 274 -15.62 3.51 -6.91
C PRO A 274 -15.15 3.20 -5.48
N PHE A 275 -15.87 2.30 -4.83
CA PHE A 275 -15.40 1.61 -3.63
C PHE A 275 -14.59 0.38 -4.03
N VAL A 276 -13.50 0.11 -3.31
CA VAL A 276 -12.74 -1.13 -3.38
C VAL A 276 -12.78 -1.82 -2.02
N ARG A 277 -12.94 -3.13 -2.03
CA ARG A 277 -12.81 -3.98 -0.86
C ARG A 277 -11.75 -5.04 -1.14
N LEU A 278 -10.63 -4.98 -0.41
CA LEU A 278 -9.49 -5.87 -0.60
C LEU A 278 -9.69 -7.20 0.14
N GLY A 279 -9.32 -8.31 -0.53
CA GLY A 279 -9.04 -9.60 0.10
C GLY A 279 -7.54 -9.78 0.22
N LEU A 280 -7.04 -9.89 1.45
CA LEU A 280 -5.62 -9.83 1.79
C LEU A 280 -5.13 -11.11 2.47
N VAL A 281 -3.86 -11.47 2.23
CA VAL A 281 -3.14 -12.55 2.92
C VAL A 281 -1.69 -12.16 3.18
N ARG A 282 -1.07 -12.65 4.27
CA ARG A 282 0.40 -12.70 4.33
C ARG A 282 0.84 -13.71 3.27
N HIS A 283 1.81 -13.33 2.46
CA HIS A 283 2.27 -14.13 1.33
C HIS A 283 3.78 -14.39 1.44
N GLN A 284 4.15 -15.67 1.46
CA GLN A 284 5.52 -16.12 1.39
C GLN A 284 5.72 -16.96 0.12
N PRO A 285 6.32 -16.37 -0.94
CA PRO A 285 6.47 -17.04 -2.23
C PRO A 285 7.33 -18.31 -2.14
N HIS A 286 8.36 -18.27 -1.30
CA HIS A 286 9.28 -19.39 -1.08
C HIS A 286 8.87 -20.18 0.16
N ALA A 287 7.79 -20.95 0.03
CA ALA A 287 7.26 -21.78 1.10
C ALA A 287 7.08 -23.25 0.65
N ALA A 288 7.00 -24.14 1.63
CA ALA A 288 6.54 -25.50 1.42
C ALA A 288 5.05 -25.52 1.03
N PRO A 289 4.58 -26.58 0.35
CA PRO A 289 3.17 -26.70 -0.03
C PRO A 289 2.23 -26.48 1.17
N GLY A 290 1.23 -25.61 0.98
CA GLY A 290 0.27 -25.24 2.04
C GLY A 290 0.73 -24.14 3.00
N CYS A 291 1.98 -23.68 2.90
CA CYS A 291 2.55 -22.64 3.80
C CYS A 291 2.73 -21.26 3.12
N HIS A 292 2.23 -21.08 1.89
CA HIS A 292 2.41 -19.84 1.13
C HIS A 292 1.55 -18.67 1.64
N PHE A 293 0.37 -18.96 2.21
CA PHE A 293 -0.64 -17.95 2.50
C PHE A 293 -1.24 -18.09 3.90
N SER A 294 -1.52 -16.96 4.53
CA SER A 294 -2.32 -16.89 5.75
C SER A 294 -3.80 -17.20 5.48
N PRO A 295 -4.65 -17.29 6.52
CA PRO A 295 -6.08 -17.06 6.36
C PRO A 295 -6.35 -15.69 5.69
N ILE A 296 -7.46 -15.63 4.94
CA ILE A 296 -7.86 -14.45 4.17
C ILE A 296 -8.51 -13.43 5.10
N VAL A 297 -8.08 -12.18 5.01
CA VAL A 297 -8.64 -11.04 5.75
C VAL A 297 -9.23 -10.07 4.75
N VAL A 298 -10.44 -9.57 5.04
CA VAL A 298 -11.18 -8.69 4.15
C VAL A 298 -11.29 -7.33 4.80
N THR A 299 -10.95 -6.29 4.04
CA THR A 299 -10.98 -4.91 4.52
C THR A 299 -12.39 -4.33 4.49
N ASP A 300 -12.59 -3.20 5.16
CA ASP A 300 -13.75 -2.35 4.90
C ASP A 300 -13.65 -1.69 3.52
N PRO A 301 -14.77 -1.36 2.86
CA PRO A 301 -14.75 -0.66 1.59
C PRO A 301 -14.07 0.72 1.73
N VAL A 302 -13.14 1.00 0.82
CA VAL A 302 -12.45 2.29 0.71
C VAL A 302 -12.72 2.90 -0.65
N GLN A 303 -13.01 4.20 -0.69
CA GLN A 303 -13.24 4.87 -1.97
C GLN A 303 -11.93 5.27 -2.64
N LEU A 304 -11.88 5.16 -3.96
CA LEU A 304 -10.79 5.68 -4.79
C LEU A 304 -11.21 7.00 -5.42
N PRO A 305 -10.78 8.16 -4.89
CA PRO A 305 -11.23 9.45 -5.41
C PRO A 305 -10.85 9.64 -6.88
N PRO A 306 -11.58 10.49 -7.61
CA PRO A 306 -11.24 10.76 -9.00
C PRO A 306 -9.92 11.52 -9.12
N ALA A 307 -9.30 11.35 -10.29
CA ALA A 307 -8.25 12.27 -10.73
C ALA A 307 -8.84 13.66 -11.04
N ARG A 308 -8.08 14.71 -10.74
CA ARG A 308 -8.44 16.10 -11.01
C ARG A 308 -7.22 16.86 -11.50
N THR A 309 -7.42 17.69 -12.51
CA THR A 309 -6.43 18.68 -12.96
C THR A 309 -7.02 20.06 -12.74
N LEU A 310 -6.37 20.82 -11.89
CA LEU A 310 -6.63 22.22 -11.60
C LEU A 310 -5.66 23.08 -12.40
N THR A 311 -6.19 24.09 -13.09
CA THR A 311 -5.40 25.19 -13.64
C THR A 311 -5.86 26.52 -13.07
N ALA A 312 -4.90 27.37 -12.69
CA ALA A 312 -5.19 28.70 -12.20
C ALA A 312 -4.26 29.72 -12.86
N LYS A 313 -4.79 30.89 -13.23
CA LYS A 313 -4.03 31.97 -13.86
C LYS A 313 -4.58 33.33 -13.45
N ALA A 314 -3.71 34.28 -13.13
CA ALA A 314 -4.10 35.67 -13.01
C ALA A 314 -4.63 36.20 -14.36
N VAL A 315 -5.84 36.76 -14.35
CA VAL A 315 -6.48 37.37 -15.53
C VAL A 315 -6.62 38.88 -15.41
N ALA A 316 -6.53 39.40 -14.19
CA ALA A 316 -6.36 40.80 -13.85
C ALA A 316 -5.57 40.91 -12.54
N ALA A 317 -5.19 42.13 -12.14
CA ALA A 317 -4.49 42.36 -10.87
C ALA A 317 -5.27 41.85 -9.65
N ASP A 318 -6.60 41.85 -9.73
CA ASP A 318 -7.52 41.50 -8.66
C ASP A 318 -8.30 40.20 -8.91
N LYS A 319 -8.03 39.47 -10.01
CA LYS A 319 -8.80 38.29 -10.42
C LYS A 319 -7.94 37.14 -10.91
N VAL A 320 -8.29 35.94 -10.45
CA VAL A 320 -7.71 34.67 -10.90
C VAL A 320 -8.80 33.85 -11.59
N SER A 321 -8.51 33.38 -12.79
CA SER A 321 -9.32 32.37 -13.46
C SER A 321 -8.91 30.99 -12.96
N VAL A 322 -9.89 30.21 -12.53
CA VAL A 322 -9.72 28.85 -12.01
C VAL A 322 -10.49 27.90 -12.91
N HIS A 323 -9.85 26.83 -13.33
CA HIS A 323 -10.48 25.72 -14.05
C HIS A 323 -10.11 24.41 -13.36
N VAL A 324 -11.08 23.53 -13.19
CA VAL A 324 -10.86 22.16 -12.74
C VAL A 324 -11.51 21.21 -13.72
N THR A 325 -10.75 20.20 -14.13
CA THR A 325 -11.22 19.19 -15.06
C THR A 325 -10.88 17.80 -14.56
N GLY A 326 -11.70 16.83 -14.91
CA GLY A 326 -11.49 15.44 -14.58
C GLY A 326 -12.74 14.62 -14.81
N PRO A 327 -12.70 13.34 -14.41
CA PRO A 327 -13.83 12.47 -14.66
C PRO A 327 -15.10 12.88 -13.91
N TRP A 328 -16.25 12.87 -14.59
CA TRP A 328 -17.52 13.40 -14.09
C TRP A 328 -18.11 12.53 -12.98
N ILE A 329 -18.55 13.13 -11.86
CA ILE A 329 -19.28 12.42 -10.80
C ILE A 329 -20.69 13.01 -10.70
N ASN A 330 -21.70 12.18 -10.48
CA ASN A 330 -23.08 12.65 -10.40
C ASN A 330 -23.25 13.62 -9.24
N ASN A 331 -24.10 14.65 -9.39
CA ASN A 331 -24.35 15.68 -8.36
C ASN A 331 -23.10 16.44 -7.86
N SER A 332 -22.05 16.54 -8.68
CA SER A 332 -20.85 17.32 -8.32
C SER A 332 -21.12 18.83 -8.40
N ARG A 333 -20.66 19.55 -7.37
CA ARG A 333 -20.63 21.01 -7.30
C ARG A 333 -19.22 21.47 -6.98
N PHE A 334 -18.73 22.43 -7.75
CA PHE A 334 -17.40 23.00 -7.57
C PHE A 334 -17.51 24.41 -7.02
N ALA A 335 -16.78 24.70 -5.96
CA ALA A 335 -16.74 26.01 -5.35
C ALA A 335 -15.30 26.38 -4.98
N VAL A 336 -14.97 27.66 -5.09
CA VAL A 336 -13.72 28.22 -4.57
C VAL A 336 -14.07 29.06 -3.35
N GLU A 337 -13.51 28.66 -2.21
CA GLU A 337 -13.54 29.44 -0.97
C GLU A 337 -12.31 30.34 -0.95
N LEU A 338 -12.53 31.64 -1.01
CA LEU A 338 -11.48 32.62 -0.78
C LEU A 338 -11.36 32.83 0.72
N LEU A 339 -10.25 32.38 1.32
CA LEU A 339 -10.01 32.46 2.74
C LEU A 339 -8.89 33.47 3.02
N SER A 340 -9.16 34.45 3.87
CA SER A 340 -8.11 35.29 4.46
C SER A 340 -7.80 34.80 5.87
N ARG A 341 -6.52 34.80 6.24
CA ARG A 341 -6.08 34.62 7.63
C ARG A 341 -5.59 35.97 8.14
N ALA A 342 -6.32 36.58 9.07
CA ALA A 342 -5.81 37.72 9.83
C ALA A 342 -5.21 37.23 11.15
N ALA A 343 -4.10 37.83 11.59
CA ALA A 343 -3.71 37.75 12.99
C ALA A 343 -4.76 38.53 13.82
N GLY A 344 -5.07 38.04 15.02
CA GLY A 344 -6.21 38.42 15.85
C GLY A 344 -6.57 39.91 16.05
N PRO A 345 -5.68 40.93 15.99
CA PRO A 345 -6.10 42.28 16.39
C PRO A 345 -6.99 43.01 15.36
N LEU A 346 -7.01 42.57 14.10
CA LEU A 346 -7.70 43.30 13.01
C LEU A 346 -9.23 43.23 13.07
N LEU A 347 -9.80 42.36 13.90
CA LEU A 347 -11.26 42.15 14.01
C LEU A 347 -11.88 42.75 15.29
N GLY A 348 -11.13 43.57 16.04
CA GLY A 348 -11.65 44.21 17.26
C GLY A 348 -11.82 43.28 18.47
N PHE A 349 -11.24 42.08 18.41
CA PHE A 349 -11.17 41.17 19.55
C PHE A 349 -9.86 41.42 20.31
N SER A 350 -9.98 42.09 21.46
CA SER A 350 -8.92 42.12 22.47
C SER A 350 -8.97 40.79 23.22
N ALA A 351 -8.11 39.85 22.86
CA ALA A 351 -7.85 38.67 23.67
C ALA A 351 -6.40 38.73 24.14
N ASP A 352 -6.19 38.57 25.45
CA ASP A 352 -4.87 38.44 26.05
C ASP A 352 -4.15 37.20 25.52
N ALA A 353 -2.81 37.20 25.53
CA ALA A 353 -1.99 36.15 24.94
C ALA A 353 -2.28 34.73 25.48
N ASP A 354 -2.89 34.62 26.67
CA ASP A 354 -3.30 33.34 27.29
C ASP A 354 -4.66 32.81 26.78
N ASP A 355 -5.47 33.62 26.09
CA ASP A 355 -6.78 33.21 25.51
C ASP A 355 -6.66 32.65 24.07
N LEU A 356 -5.45 32.66 23.49
CA LEU A 356 -5.18 32.19 22.12
C LEU A 356 -5.32 30.67 21.92
N ALA A 357 -5.63 29.90 22.96
CA ALA A 357 -5.73 28.45 22.88
C ALA A 357 -7.08 27.91 22.36
N THR A 358 -8.16 28.72 22.28
CA THR A 358 -9.50 28.18 21.93
C THR A 358 -10.38 29.05 21.04
N SER A 359 -10.03 30.29 20.71
CA SER A 359 -10.85 31.11 19.80
C SER A 359 -10.29 31.10 18.37
N ALA A 360 -10.67 30.09 17.59
CA ALA A 360 -10.53 30.14 16.13
C ALA A 360 -11.40 31.30 15.61
N SER A 361 -10.78 32.40 15.18
CA SER A 361 -11.49 33.42 14.41
C SER A 361 -12.09 32.75 13.18
N SER A 362 -13.42 32.71 13.06
CA SER A 362 -14.10 32.19 11.88
C SER A 362 -13.48 32.86 10.65
N PRO A 363 -12.92 32.09 9.69
CA PRO A 363 -12.32 32.68 8.51
C PRO A 363 -13.40 33.51 7.81
N HIS A 364 -13.13 34.82 7.63
CA HIS A 364 -13.94 35.64 6.74
C HIS A 364 -13.67 35.11 5.33
N GLY A 365 -14.61 34.32 4.81
CA GLY A 365 -14.47 33.69 3.51
C GLY A 365 -15.66 33.99 2.62
N SER A 366 -15.40 34.20 1.34
CA SER A 366 -16.44 34.23 0.30
C SER A 366 -16.38 32.94 -0.51
N MET A 367 -17.55 32.32 -0.69
CA MET A 367 -17.69 31.11 -1.50
C MET A 367 -18.18 31.50 -2.90
N HIS A 368 -17.45 31.04 -3.91
CA HIS A 368 -17.75 31.31 -5.31
C HIS A 368 -18.02 29.99 -6.04
N LEU A 369 -19.26 29.78 -6.47
CA LEU A 369 -19.63 28.59 -7.24
C LEU A 369 -19.04 28.69 -8.66
N LEU A 370 -18.43 27.62 -9.13
CA LEU A 370 -17.93 27.51 -10.51
C LEU A 370 -19.04 27.04 -11.45
N THR A 371 -19.01 27.50 -12.70
CA THR A 371 -19.88 27.00 -13.75
C THR A 371 -19.29 25.71 -14.32
N ALA A 372 -20.03 24.61 -14.20
CA ALA A 372 -19.63 23.29 -14.69
C ALA A 372 -20.30 22.94 -16.02
N SER A 373 -19.55 22.32 -16.91
CA SER A 373 -20.03 21.71 -18.16
C SER A 373 -19.52 20.27 -18.24
N ILE A 374 -20.30 19.39 -18.85
CA ILE A 374 -19.98 17.97 -19.00
C ILE A 374 -19.91 17.66 -20.49
N VAL A 375 -18.79 17.08 -20.94
CA VAL A 375 -18.61 16.60 -22.31
C VAL A 375 -18.19 15.14 -22.23
N GLY A 376 -19.08 14.25 -22.68
CA GLY A 376 -18.95 12.82 -22.44
C GLY A 376 -18.83 12.53 -20.94
N ASP A 377 -17.67 12.03 -20.56
CA ASP A 377 -17.35 11.52 -19.22
C ASP A 377 -16.47 12.45 -18.39
N THR A 378 -16.24 13.67 -18.90
CA THR A 378 -15.37 14.66 -18.27
C THR A 378 -16.20 15.86 -17.84
N VAL A 379 -16.06 16.24 -16.58
CA VAL A 379 -16.58 17.51 -16.06
C VAL A 379 -15.47 18.55 -16.13
N THR A 380 -15.81 19.75 -16.59
CA THR A 380 -14.95 20.93 -16.50
C THR A 380 -15.72 22.04 -15.81
N ALA A 381 -15.21 22.52 -14.68
CA ALA A 381 -15.78 23.64 -13.96
C ALA A 381 -14.82 24.83 -13.98
N SER A 382 -15.36 26.03 -14.23
CA SER A 382 -14.56 27.25 -14.38
C SER A 382 -15.22 28.47 -13.76
N GLY A 383 -14.40 29.46 -13.39
CA GLY A 383 -14.87 30.73 -12.87
C GLY A 383 -13.72 31.70 -12.62
N GLN A 384 -14.04 32.99 -12.54
CA GLN A 384 -13.11 34.04 -12.15
C GLN A 384 -13.37 34.45 -10.71
N ILE A 385 -12.35 34.32 -9.87
CA ILE A 385 -12.45 34.53 -8.43
C ILE A 385 -11.65 35.78 -8.06
N PRO A 386 -12.18 36.69 -7.23
CA PRO A 386 -11.39 37.79 -6.71
C PRO A 386 -10.21 37.25 -5.89
N VAL A 387 -9.09 37.99 -5.88
CA VAL A 387 -7.92 37.62 -5.07
C VAL A 387 -8.04 38.07 -3.61
N ARG A 388 -8.93 39.01 -3.31
CA ARG A 388 -9.12 39.60 -1.98
C ARG A 388 -10.57 39.50 -1.49
N VAL A 389 -10.72 39.27 -0.19
CA VAL A 389 -12.02 39.28 0.48
C VAL A 389 -12.45 40.73 0.70
N ASN A 390 -13.68 41.06 0.31
CA ASN A 390 -14.22 42.41 0.52
C ASN A 390 -14.18 42.79 2.00
N GLY A 391 -13.66 43.98 2.30
CA GLY A 391 -13.57 44.51 3.67
C GLY A 391 -12.31 44.08 4.44
N VAL A 392 -11.43 43.26 3.87
CA VAL A 392 -10.14 42.92 4.49
C VAL A 392 -9.07 43.96 4.08
N PRO A 393 -8.37 44.61 5.04
CA PRO A 393 -7.34 45.61 4.76
C PRO A 393 -6.22 45.06 3.89
N THR A 394 -5.64 45.93 3.06
CA THR A 394 -4.60 45.54 2.09
C THR A 394 -3.33 44.96 2.71
N GLU A 395 -3.12 45.25 3.99
CA GLU A 395 -1.96 44.86 4.80
C GLU A 395 -2.17 43.50 5.51
N SER A 396 -3.37 42.91 5.43
CA SER A 396 -3.69 41.62 6.05
C SER A 396 -3.03 40.46 5.29
N ALA A 397 -2.65 39.40 6.01
CA ALA A 397 -1.85 38.31 5.47
C ALA A 397 -2.54 37.50 4.35
N VAL A 398 -1.68 36.79 3.61
CA VAL A 398 -1.91 35.91 2.44
C VAL A 398 -3.32 35.32 2.37
N THR A 399 -4.07 35.74 1.36
CA THR A 399 -5.30 35.10 0.92
C THR A 399 -4.99 33.77 0.22
N ARG A 400 -5.72 32.72 0.61
CA ARG A 400 -5.64 31.40 -0.03
C ARG A 400 -6.95 31.13 -0.73
N LEU A 401 -6.86 30.61 -1.95
CA LEU A 401 -8.01 30.10 -2.68
C LEU A 401 -8.07 28.59 -2.44
N VAL A 402 -9.13 28.12 -1.80
CA VAL A 402 -9.36 26.69 -1.57
C VAL A 402 -10.45 26.23 -2.54
N LEU A 403 -10.05 25.45 -3.54
CA LEU A 403 -10.99 24.80 -4.43
C LEU A 403 -11.55 23.56 -3.74
N ARG A 404 -12.87 23.41 -3.74
CA ARG A 404 -13.57 22.23 -3.24
C ARG A 404 -14.55 21.72 -4.27
N GLU A 405 -14.55 20.40 -4.44
CA GLU A 405 -15.62 19.66 -5.07
C GLU A 405 -16.45 18.98 -3.98
N TYR A 406 -17.73 19.27 -3.99
CA TYR A 406 -18.72 18.62 -3.15
C TYR A 406 -19.61 17.74 -4.02
N GLN A 407 -19.87 16.50 -3.58
CA GLN A 407 -20.99 15.75 -4.11
C GLN A 407 -22.17 15.92 -3.18
N VAL A 408 -23.28 16.36 -3.75
CA VAL A 408 -24.53 16.61 -3.04
C VAL A 408 -25.41 15.38 -3.15
N GLY A 409 -25.80 14.80 -2.02
CA GLY A 409 -26.83 13.78 -1.94
C GLY A 409 -28.01 14.27 -1.10
N GLU A 410 -29.10 13.50 -1.12
CA GLU A 410 -30.14 13.61 -0.09
C GLU A 410 -29.82 12.62 1.04
N SER A 411 -30.02 13.04 2.29
CA SER A 411 -30.02 12.09 3.40
C SER A 411 -31.12 11.05 3.15
N LEU A 412 -30.88 9.77 3.46
CA LEU A 412 -31.99 8.82 3.59
C LEU A 412 -32.61 9.00 4.97
N HIS A 413 -33.90 8.65 5.11
CA HIS A 413 -34.59 8.61 6.40
C HIS A 413 -33.72 7.92 7.48
N GLY A 414 -33.70 8.47 8.69
CA GLY A 414 -33.06 7.85 9.83
C GLY A 414 -33.70 6.48 10.18
N PRO A 415 -33.00 5.59 10.90
CA PRO A 415 -33.56 4.32 11.34
C PRO A 415 -34.85 4.55 12.16
N GLY A 416 -35.99 4.05 11.65
CA GLY A 416 -37.30 4.17 12.30
C GLY A 416 -38.09 5.43 11.92
N GLU A 417 -37.58 6.30 11.05
CA GLU A 417 -38.35 7.42 10.53
C GLU A 417 -39.39 6.95 9.50
N PRO A 418 -40.65 7.43 9.59
CA PRO A 418 -41.66 7.05 8.62
C PRO A 418 -41.32 7.62 7.22
N PRO A 419 -41.67 6.92 6.12
CA PRO A 419 -41.39 7.36 4.75
C PRO A 419 -41.99 8.73 4.38
N SER A 420 -42.88 9.27 5.22
CA SER A 420 -43.49 10.60 5.08
C SER A 420 -42.59 11.75 5.55
N VAL A 421 -41.49 11.49 6.26
CA VAL A 421 -40.57 12.53 6.76
C VAL A 421 -39.63 12.95 5.63
N GLN A 422 -39.76 14.16 5.10
CA GLN A 422 -38.78 14.66 4.12
C GLN A 422 -37.38 14.68 4.75
N PRO A 423 -36.35 14.13 4.08
CA PRO A 423 -35.00 14.11 4.62
C PRO A 423 -34.47 15.51 4.95
N LEU A 424 -33.64 15.58 6.00
CA LEU A 424 -32.96 16.80 6.42
C LEU A 424 -31.87 17.17 5.40
N GLY A 425 -32.21 18.07 4.47
CA GLY A 425 -31.28 18.85 3.65
C GLY A 425 -30.24 18.05 2.83
N PRO A 426 -29.37 18.76 2.09
CA PRO A 426 -28.30 18.12 1.35
C PRO A 426 -27.24 17.55 2.28
N ALA A 427 -26.92 16.26 2.10
CA ALA A 427 -25.71 15.65 2.65
C ALA A 427 -24.56 15.90 1.66
N ASN A 428 -23.61 16.76 2.05
CA ASN A 428 -22.47 17.10 1.21
C ASN A 428 -21.26 16.26 1.62
N ARG A 429 -20.65 15.54 0.67
CA ARG A 429 -19.30 14.97 0.87
C ARG A 429 -18.27 15.73 0.06
N ALA A 430 -17.12 15.99 0.66
CA ALA A 430 -15.97 16.53 -0.08
C ALA A 430 -15.32 15.41 -0.91
N VAL A 431 -15.19 15.63 -2.22
CA VAL A 431 -14.59 14.67 -3.18
C VAL A 431 -13.15 15.05 -3.52
N TYR A 432 -12.92 16.36 -3.67
CA TYR A 432 -11.62 16.93 -4.00
C TYR A 432 -11.45 18.26 -3.28
N VAL A 433 -10.24 18.48 -2.79
CA VAL A 433 -9.81 19.74 -2.22
C VAL A 433 -8.41 20.02 -2.73
N ASP A 434 -8.17 21.24 -3.17
CA ASP A 434 -6.84 21.73 -3.53
C ASP A 434 -6.70 23.19 -3.12
N VAL A 435 -5.47 23.62 -2.86
CA VAL A 435 -5.15 24.96 -2.40
C VAL A 435 -4.31 25.65 -3.46
N ILE A 436 -4.81 26.76 -3.96
CA ILE A 436 -4.08 27.66 -4.86
C ILE A 436 -3.41 28.71 -3.97
N ASP A 437 -2.08 28.67 -3.96
CA ASP A 437 -1.27 29.74 -3.40
C ASP A 437 -1.20 30.88 -4.42
N GLN A 438 -1.75 32.04 -4.06
CA GLN A 438 -1.82 33.21 -4.90
C GLN A 438 -0.44 33.77 -5.25
N ALA A 439 0.56 33.57 -4.39
CA ALA A 439 1.94 34.00 -4.65
C ALA A 439 2.52 33.32 -5.89
N LEU A 440 2.10 32.08 -6.19
CA LEU A 440 2.53 31.35 -7.39
C LEU A 440 1.97 31.95 -8.69
N LEU A 441 0.96 32.81 -8.59
CA LEU A 441 0.30 33.45 -9.72
C LEU A 441 0.75 34.90 -9.91
N GLY A 442 1.67 35.41 -9.08
CA GLY A 442 2.15 36.79 -9.13
C GLY A 442 1.10 37.83 -8.72
N VAL A 443 0.11 37.43 -7.92
CA VAL A 443 -0.94 38.30 -7.38
C VAL A 443 -0.87 38.31 -5.85
N ASN A 444 -1.04 39.50 -5.25
CA ASN A 444 -0.98 39.73 -3.80
C ASN A 444 -2.25 40.40 -3.27
#